data_AF-A0A955D4Y4-F1
#
_entry.id   AF-A0A955D4Y4-F1
#
_cell.length_a   1.000
_cell.length_b   1.000
_cell.length_c   1.000
_cell.angle_alpha   90.00
_cell.angle_beta   90.00
_cell.angle_gamma   90.00
#
_symmetry.space_group_name_H-M   'P 1'
#
loop_
_entity.id
_entity.type
_entity.pdbx_description
1 polymer ?
#
loop_
_entity_poly.entity_id
_entity_poly.type
_entity_poly.pdbx_seq_one_letter_code
_entity_poly.pdbx_strand_id
1 'polypeptide(L)'
;MRKTYRLGRVQVPVLHDASIAVRDGEWIAILGASGSGKSTLLHLLGDLDSDDDRGPGRRRPERSARTQEGSERPAERAIHRGEVRFLGTPLSKLSLLARNRFRNEQVGFVFQFYHLLPELNVLENTVLPAAVRTSLRSGWHWVSIAAVGAAIGAVLAAGLGRLLLGELVSSPGELAIAGGLGAVAGAGLLPLGVVEVRSLVARFGSARRAMVERAMELLGSFGLEHRLRHRPRELSGGERQRVAIARALMNHPRVLLADEPTGNLDARTGQEILDLLAEQHRQGLTIVMVTHDPVVAARADRQVHLRDGRVIDEGLADQA
;
A
#
# COMPACT_ATOMS: atom_id res chain seq x y z
N MET A 1 6.75 16.62 -17.13
CA MET A 1 7.42 15.45 -16.53
C MET A 1 8.39 14.84 -17.54
N ARG A 2 9.65 14.62 -17.14
CA ARG A 2 10.70 13.93 -17.89
C ARG A 2 11.22 12.76 -17.08
N LYS A 3 11.42 11.61 -17.71
CA LYS A 3 11.96 10.39 -17.08
C LYS A 3 12.90 9.71 -18.06
N THR A 4 14.10 9.42 -17.58
CA THR A 4 15.12 8.65 -18.30
C THR A 4 15.58 7.51 -17.42
N TYR A 5 15.50 6.28 -17.92
CA TYR A 5 16.09 5.12 -17.25
C TYR A 5 17.54 4.94 -17.69
N ARG A 6 18.37 4.44 -16.77
CA ARG A 6 19.77 4.14 -17.06
C ARG A 6 20.01 2.64 -16.97
N LEU A 7 20.23 2.03 -18.13
CA LEU A 7 20.55 0.61 -18.30
C LEU A 7 22.05 0.49 -18.56
N GLY A 8 22.82 0.30 -17.47
CA GLY A 8 24.28 0.33 -17.51
C GLY A 8 24.82 1.69 -17.96
N ARG A 9 25.37 1.76 -19.18
CA ARG A 9 25.87 2.99 -19.80
C ARG A 9 24.85 3.66 -20.74
N VAL A 10 23.77 2.95 -21.09
CA VAL A 10 22.75 3.43 -22.01
C VAL A 10 21.71 4.23 -21.23
N GLN A 11 21.37 5.41 -21.74
CA GLN A 11 20.26 6.21 -21.26
C GLN A 11 19.08 6.01 -22.20
N VAL A 12 17.94 5.60 -21.64
CA VAL A 12 16.70 5.40 -22.38
C VAL A 12 15.71 6.45 -21.89
N PRO A 13 15.58 7.60 -22.57
CA PRO A 13 14.54 8.57 -22.26
C PRO A 13 13.18 7.98 -22.61
N VAL A 14 12.23 8.09 -21.68
CA VAL A 14 10.88 7.50 -21.82
C VAL A 14 9.80 8.57 -21.81
N LEU A 15 9.95 9.61 -20.98
CA LEU A 15 9.01 10.75 -20.95
C LEU A 15 9.73 12.06 -21.30
N HIS A 16 9.06 12.87 -22.11
CA HIS A 16 9.58 14.09 -22.71
C HIS A 16 8.65 15.27 -22.43
N ASP A 17 8.77 15.86 -21.24
CA ASP A 17 7.94 16.99 -20.80
C ASP A 17 6.43 16.71 -20.85
N ALA A 18 6.02 15.46 -20.66
CA ALA A 18 4.63 15.05 -20.52
C ALA A 18 3.94 15.81 -19.39
N SER A 19 2.75 16.37 -19.63
CA SER A 19 1.95 17.07 -18.63
C SER A 19 0.51 16.60 -18.75
N ILE A 20 -0.13 16.34 -17.62
CA ILE A 20 -1.51 15.90 -17.55
C ILE A 20 -2.10 16.40 -16.22
N ALA A 21 -3.35 16.84 -16.27
CA ALA A 21 -4.14 17.15 -15.08
C ALA A 21 -5.37 16.24 -15.05
N VAL A 22 -5.79 15.81 -13.87
CA VAL A 22 -6.98 14.96 -13.67
C VAL A 22 -7.85 15.63 -12.62
N ARG A 23 -9.14 15.79 -12.91
CA ARG A 23 -10.13 16.37 -11.99
C ARG A 23 -10.65 15.29 -11.04
N ASP A 24 -11.12 15.72 -9.87
CA ASP A 24 -11.76 14.82 -8.90
C ASP A 24 -13.03 14.23 -9.52
N GLY A 25 -13.17 12.91 -9.45
CA GLY A 25 -14.28 12.17 -10.04
C GLY A 25 -14.22 12.05 -11.57
N GLU A 26 -13.11 12.37 -12.23
CA GLU A 26 -12.94 12.19 -13.69
C GLU A 26 -12.42 10.77 -14.00
N TRP A 27 -12.96 10.14 -15.06
CA TRP A 27 -12.35 8.97 -15.69
C TRP A 27 -11.58 9.40 -16.93
N ILE A 28 -10.26 9.24 -16.91
CA ILE A 28 -9.40 9.42 -18.08
C ILE A 28 -8.82 8.10 -18.59
N ALA A 29 -8.70 7.98 -19.91
CA ALA A 29 -7.99 6.90 -20.59
C ALA A 29 -6.73 7.44 -21.27
N ILE A 30 -5.56 6.89 -20.93
CA ILE A 30 -4.28 7.20 -21.56
C ILE A 30 -3.99 6.14 -22.62
N LEU A 31 -4.04 6.56 -23.89
CA LEU A 31 -3.76 5.74 -25.06
C LEU A 31 -2.36 5.98 -25.61
N GLY A 32 -1.88 5.03 -26.41
CA GLY A 32 -0.60 5.15 -27.10
C GLY A 32 0.01 3.80 -27.47
N ALA A 33 0.96 3.82 -28.40
CA ALA A 33 1.66 2.61 -28.84
C ALA A 33 2.41 1.93 -27.68
N SER A 34 2.74 0.64 -27.84
CA SER A 34 3.64 -0.04 -26.90
C SER A 34 4.97 0.70 -26.84
N GLY A 35 5.51 0.89 -25.63
CA GLY A 35 6.76 1.64 -25.41
C GLY A 35 6.62 3.17 -25.41
N SER A 36 5.41 3.75 -25.61
CA SER A 36 5.25 5.22 -25.61
C SER A 36 5.40 5.88 -24.24
N GLY A 37 5.54 5.10 -23.16
CA GLY A 37 5.73 5.57 -21.78
C GLY A 37 4.48 5.60 -20.91
N LYS A 38 3.36 4.98 -21.33
CA LYS A 38 2.06 5.01 -20.63
C LYS A 38 2.15 4.51 -19.18
N SER A 39 2.64 3.29 -18.99
CA SER A 39 2.80 2.69 -17.66
C SER A 39 3.79 3.47 -16.81
N THR A 40 4.88 4.00 -17.40
CA THR A 40 5.81 4.90 -16.70
C THR A 40 5.12 6.16 -16.19
N LEU A 41 4.29 6.81 -17.02
CA LEU A 41 3.53 7.99 -16.61
C LEU A 41 2.54 7.64 -15.48
N LEU A 42 1.81 6.53 -15.62
CA LEU A 42 0.85 6.06 -14.61
C LEU A 42 1.54 5.73 -13.27
N HIS A 43 2.67 5.03 -13.30
CA HIS A 43 3.45 4.69 -12.10
C HIS A 43 4.01 5.93 -11.40
N LEU A 44 4.41 6.96 -12.15
CA LEU A 44 4.84 8.24 -11.58
C LEU A 44 3.66 8.96 -10.91
N LEU A 45 2.47 8.96 -11.52
CA LEU A 45 1.28 9.60 -10.95
C LEU A 45 0.89 9.03 -9.58
N GLY A 46 1.02 7.71 -9.37
CA GLY A 46 0.77 7.10 -8.07
C GLY A 46 2.01 6.85 -7.21
N ASP A 47 3.11 7.53 -7.51
CA ASP A 47 4.32 7.54 -6.67
C ASP A 47 4.99 6.16 -6.49
N LEU A 48 4.86 5.27 -7.49
CA LEU A 48 5.48 3.93 -7.49
C LEU A 48 6.89 3.89 -8.09
N ASP A 49 7.22 4.86 -8.96
CA ASP A 49 8.53 4.96 -9.62
C ASP A 49 9.20 6.29 -9.27
N SER A 50 9.37 6.49 -7.97
CA SER A 50 10.07 7.65 -7.43
C SER A 50 11.54 7.34 -7.21
N ASP A 51 12.41 8.33 -7.45
CA ASP A 51 13.86 8.17 -7.27
C ASP A 51 14.26 7.88 -5.79
N ASP A 52 13.31 8.01 -4.85
CA ASP A 52 13.46 7.87 -3.40
C ASP A 52 13.10 6.47 -2.84
N ASP A 53 12.61 5.51 -3.64
CA ASP A 53 12.24 4.15 -3.15
C ASP A 53 13.46 3.28 -2.73
N ARG A 54 14.63 3.89 -2.52
CA ARG A 54 15.73 3.28 -1.78
C ARG A 54 15.56 3.62 -0.30
N GLY A 55 15.08 2.65 0.48
CA GLY A 55 14.74 2.79 1.91
C GLY A 55 15.74 3.53 2.81
N PRO A 56 15.34 3.91 4.03
CA PRO A 56 16.15 4.74 4.91
C PRO A 56 17.41 3.97 5.31
N GLY A 57 18.58 4.40 4.81
CA GLY A 57 19.86 3.81 5.21
C GLY A 57 20.98 3.76 4.18
N ARG A 58 20.82 4.29 2.96
CA ARG A 58 21.94 4.35 1.99
C ARG A 58 22.12 5.70 1.31
N ARG A 59 22.12 6.79 2.08
CA ARG A 59 23.01 7.90 1.76
C ARG A 59 24.39 7.53 2.31
N ARG A 60 25.19 6.80 1.54
CA ARG A 60 26.62 6.67 1.85
C ARG A 60 27.17 8.11 1.88
N PRO A 61 27.82 8.56 2.96
CA PRO A 61 28.55 9.81 2.91
C PRO A 61 29.63 9.65 1.83
N GLU A 62 29.73 10.63 0.94
CA GLU A 62 30.87 10.76 0.04
C GLU A 62 32.12 10.89 0.91
N ARG A 63 32.81 9.77 1.14
CA ARG A 63 34.16 9.76 1.68
C ARG A 63 35.13 9.70 0.53
N SER A 64 35.95 10.73 0.52
CA SER A 64 37.09 11.01 -0.33
C SER A 64 38.01 9.81 -0.52
N ALA A 65 38.35 9.57 -1.79
CA ALA A 65 39.60 9.05 -2.32
C ALA A 65 40.15 7.67 -1.86
N ARG A 66 40.46 6.88 -2.90
CA ARG A 66 41.54 5.88 -3.07
C ARG A 66 41.27 4.39 -2.81
N THR A 67 41.34 3.68 -3.95
CA THR A 67 42.05 2.41 -4.23
C THR A 67 41.25 1.09 -4.30
N GLN A 68 41.36 0.50 -5.50
CA GLN A 68 41.30 -0.91 -5.91
C GLN A 68 39.96 -1.68 -5.99
N GLU A 69 39.64 -1.99 -7.25
CA GLU A 69 39.14 -3.25 -7.83
C GLU A 69 38.16 -4.12 -7.03
N GLY A 70 36.95 -4.23 -7.57
CA GLY A 70 35.97 -5.24 -7.16
C GLY A 70 34.56 -4.88 -7.63
N SER A 71 34.17 -5.35 -8.82
CA SER A 71 32.80 -5.55 -9.31
C SER A 71 31.67 -4.73 -8.64
N GLU A 72 31.71 -3.40 -8.78
CA GLU A 72 30.55 -2.58 -8.46
C GLU A 72 29.49 -2.77 -9.55
N ARG A 73 28.42 -3.53 -9.24
CA ARG A 73 27.18 -3.49 -10.04
C ARG A 73 26.73 -2.02 -10.13
N PRO A 74 26.68 -1.40 -11.32
CA PRO A 74 26.35 0.01 -11.42
C PRO A 74 24.89 0.19 -11.00
N ALA A 75 24.68 0.87 -9.89
CA ALA A 75 23.33 1.12 -9.36
C ALA A 75 22.46 1.80 -10.42
N GLU A 76 21.49 1.08 -10.98
CA GLU A 76 20.48 1.60 -11.91
C GLU A 76 19.83 2.85 -11.30
N ARG A 77 20.07 4.02 -11.91
CA ARG A 77 19.52 5.30 -11.44
C ARG A 77 18.63 5.84 -12.53
N ALA A 78 17.34 5.95 -12.25
CA ALA A 78 16.48 6.80 -13.04
C ALA A 78 16.84 8.27 -12.75
N ILE A 79 16.76 9.10 -13.78
CA ILE A 79 16.83 10.55 -13.64
C ILE A 79 15.44 11.07 -14.00
N HIS A 80 14.73 11.58 -13.00
CA HIS A 80 13.45 12.24 -13.23
C HIS A 80 13.56 13.77 -13.05
N ARG A 81 12.82 14.51 -13.87
CA ARG A 81 12.59 15.95 -13.69
C ARG A 81 11.11 16.27 -13.90
N GLY A 82 10.50 16.87 -12.90
CA GLY A 82 9.10 17.24 -12.92
C GLY A 82 8.54 17.21 -11.52
N GLU A 83 7.23 17.37 -11.41
CA GLU A 83 6.54 17.35 -10.15
C GLU A 83 5.20 16.66 -10.34
N VAL A 84 4.83 15.81 -9.37
CA VAL A 84 3.47 15.27 -9.25
C VAL A 84 2.82 15.99 -8.09
N ARG A 85 1.62 16.52 -8.31
CA ARG A 85 0.83 17.22 -7.31
C ARG A 85 -0.47 16.48 -7.06
N PHE A 86 -0.78 16.25 -5.80
CA PHE A 86 -2.07 15.73 -5.37
C PHE A 86 -2.80 16.80 -4.56
N LEU A 87 -4.00 17.19 -5.00
CA LEU A 87 -4.77 18.29 -4.43
C LEU A 87 -3.91 19.56 -4.22
N GLY A 88 -3.11 19.90 -5.24
CA GLY A 88 -2.18 21.05 -5.23
C GLY A 88 -0.87 20.84 -4.46
N THR A 89 -0.78 19.80 -3.63
CA THR A 89 0.41 19.50 -2.81
C THR A 89 1.44 18.68 -3.59
N PRO A 90 2.68 19.17 -3.74
CA PRO A 90 3.74 18.37 -4.35
C PRO A 90 4.09 17.13 -3.54
N LEU A 91 4.06 15.95 -4.18
CA LEU A 91 4.42 14.69 -3.52
C LEU A 91 5.90 14.65 -3.13
N SER A 92 6.77 15.34 -3.87
CA SER A 92 8.21 15.46 -3.57
C SER A 92 8.52 16.19 -2.26
N LYS A 93 7.57 16.98 -1.74
CA LYS A 93 7.72 17.69 -0.45
C LYS A 93 7.24 16.86 0.74
N LEU A 94 6.58 15.72 0.49
CA LEU A 94 6.09 14.85 1.54
C LEU A 94 7.22 13.98 2.10
N SER A 95 7.19 13.72 3.41
CA SER A 95 8.09 12.75 4.02
C SER A 95 7.81 11.34 3.49
N LEU A 96 8.77 10.41 3.59
CA LEU A 96 8.60 9.02 3.18
C LEU A 96 7.34 8.37 3.81
N LEU A 97 7.07 8.65 5.09
CA LEU A 97 5.88 8.17 5.78
C LEU A 97 4.58 8.78 5.22
N ALA A 98 4.59 10.08 4.91
CA ALA A 98 3.45 10.76 4.29
C ALA A 98 3.17 10.26 2.87
N ARG A 99 4.22 9.93 2.10
CA ARG A 99 4.12 9.31 0.76
C ARG A 99 3.58 7.88 0.83
N ASN A 100 4.06 7.08 1.78
CA ASN A 100 3.50 5.74 2.04
C ASN A 100 2.02 5.81 2.43
N ARG A 101 1.63 6.81 3.24
CA ARG A 101 0.22 7.04 3.57
C ARG A 101 -0.59 7.45 2.34
N PHE A 102 -0.07 8.35 1.51
CA PHE A 102 -0.69 8.72 0.24
C PHE A 102 -0.93 7.49 -0.64
N ARG A 103 0.10 6.67 -0.88
CA ARG A 103 0.01 5.42 -1.67
C ARG A 103 -1.01 4.43 -1.11
N ASN A 104 -1.16 4.35 0.22
CA ASN A 104 -2.03 3.37 0.87
C ASN A 104 -3.49 3.85 1.01
N GLU A 105 -3.71 5.14 1.25
CA GLU A 105 -5.04 5.69 1.58
C GLU A 105 -5.69 6.42 0.40
N GLN A 106 -4.91 7.03 -0.49
CA GLN A 106 -5.45 7.89 -1.55
C GLN A 106 -5.46 7.21 -2.92
N VAL A 107 -4.59 6.22 -3.12
CA VAL A 107 -4.37 5.58 -4.43
C VAL A 107 -4.71 4.09 -4.37
N GLY A 108 -5.60 3.65 -5.24
CA GLY A 108 -5.81 2.25 -5.57
C GLY A 108 -5.02 1.90 -6.83
N PHE A 109 -4.34 0.75 -6.84
CA PHE A 109 -3.57 0.30 -8.00
C PHE A 109 -4.04 -1.06 -8.52
N VAL A 110 -4.25 -1.13 -9.82
CA VAL A 110 -4.62 -2.34 -10.56
C VAL A 110 -3.66 -2.52 -11.72
N PHE A 111 -3.13 -3.74 -11.86
CA PHE A 111 -2.14 -4.09 -12.89
C PHE A 111 -2.71 -5.16 -13.82
N GLN A 112 -2.20 -5.19 -15.06
CA GLN A 112 -2.53 -6.19 -16.07
C GLN A 112 -2.33 -7.65 -15.60
N PHE A 113 -1.32 -7.91 -14.76
CA PHE A 113 -1.00 -9.25 -14.24
C PHE A 113 -1.56 -9.55 -12.84
N TYR A 114 -2.57 -8.81 -12.38
CA TYR A 114 -3.27 -8.98 -11.08
C TYR A 114 -2.40 -8.71 -9.82
N HIS A 115 -1.14 -9.15 -9.84
CA HIS A 115 -0.16 -9.11 -8.74
C HIS A 115 -0.73 -9.61 -7.40
N LEU A 116 -1.55 -10.66 -7.42
CA LEU A 116 -2.04 -11.31 -6.20
C LEU A 116 -0.91 -12.14 -5.57
N LEU A 117 -0.83 -12.14 -4.25
CA LEU A 117 0.13 -12.96 -3.52
C LEU A 117 -0.36 -14.42 -3.54
N PRO A 118 0.40 -15.35 -4.13
CA PRO A 118 -0.05 -16.74 -4.31
C PRO A 118 -0.13 -17.53 -3.00
N GLU A 119 0.56 -17.08 -1.95
CA GLU A 119 0.52 -17.65 -0.60
C GLU A 119 -0.71 -17.21 0.20
N LEU A 120 -1.48 -16.25 -0.31
CA LEU A 120 -2.65 -15.67 0.35
C LEU A 120 -3.94 -16.03 -0.39
N ASN A 121 -5.04 -16.20 0.35
CA ASN A 121 -6.35 -16.45 -0.24
C ASN A 121 -6.98 -15.14 -0.73
N VAL A 122 -8.17 -15.22 -1.34
CA VAL A 122 -8.91 -14.07 -1.86
C VAL A 122 -9.15 -13.02 -0.77
N LEU A 123 -9.70 -13.41 0.38
CA LEU A 123 -10.00 -12.49 1.47
C LEU A 123 -8.73 -11.82 2.00
N GLU A 124 -7.66 -12.59 2.19
CA GLU A 124 -6.37 -12.10 2.68
C GLU A 124 -5.76 -11.09 1.72
N ASN A 125 -5.71 -11.41 0.41
CA ASN A 125 -5.22 -10.49 -0.62
C ASN A 125 -5.97 -9.17 -0.61
N THR A 126 -7.30 -9.19 -0.43
CA THR A 126 -8.13 -8.00 -0.38
C THR A 126 -7.88 -7.16 0.87
N VAL A 127 -7.71 -7.79 2.04
CA VAL A 127 -7.49 -7.08 3.32
C VAL A 127 -6.09 -6.44 3.43
N LEU A 128 -5.10 -6.88 2.65
CA LEU A 128 -3.71 -6.44 2.74
C LEU A 128 -3.51 -4.92 2.88
N PRO A 129 -4.12 -4.05 2.06
CA PRO A 129 -3.86 -2.61 2.16
C PRO A 129 -4.32 -2.02 3.49
N ALA A 130 -5.44 -2.50 4.03
CA ALA A 130 -5.94 -2.08 5.33
C ALA A 130 -5.09 -2.66 6.47
N ALA A 131 -4.60 -3.89 6.33
CA ALA A 131 -3.68 -4.51 7.30
C ALA A 131 -2.36 -3.73 7.41
N VAL A 132 -1.76 -3.32 6.27
CA VAL A 132 -0.54 -2.50 6.26
C VAL A 132 -0.76 -1.17 6.97
N ARG A 133 -1.91 -0.52 6.76
CA ARG A 133 -2.30 0.72 7.45
C ARG A 133 -2.31 0.57 8.97
N THR A 134 -2.89 -0.53 9.46
CA THR A 134 -3.03 -0.78 10.90
C THR A 134 -1.73 -1.24 11.56
N SER A 135 -0.91 -2.02 10.85
CA SER A 135 0.41 -2.48 11.33
C SER A 135 1.37 -1.32 11.56
N LEU A 136 1.44 -0.36 10.63
CA LEU A 136 2.29 0.84 10.75
C LEU A 136 1.88 1.76 11.90
N ARG A 137 0.61 1.74 12.31
CA ARG A 137 0.12 2.48 13.50
C ARG A 137 0.34 1.71 14.81
N SER A 138 0.52 0.39 14.75
CA SER A 138 0.46 -0.49 15.93
C SER A 138 1.80 -1.12 16.35
N GLY A 139 2.85 -1.03 15.52
CA GLY A 139 4.15 -1.64 15.82
C GLY A 139 4.79 -1.15 17.14
N TRP A 140 4.58 0.13 17.51
CA TRP A 140 5.01 0.66 18.81
C TRP A 140 4.24 0.05 19.98
N HIS A 141 2.94 -0.22 19.82
CA HIS A 141 2.12 -0.82 20.87
C HIS A 141 2.54 -2.27 21.16
N TRP A 142 2.98 -3.04 20.15
CA TRP A 142 3.46 -4.41 20.36
C TRP A 142 4.76 -4.49 21.15
N VAL A 143 5.72 -3.60 20.87
CA VAL A 143 6.97 -3.51 21.64
C VAL A 143 6.66 -3.13 23.10
N SER A 144 5.74 -2.19 23.32
CA SER A 144 5.30 -1.81 24.66
C SER A 144 4.58 -2.94 25.40
N ILE A 145 3.65 -3.65 24.75
CA ILE A 145 2.93 -4.78 25.35
C ILE A 145 3.89 -5.95 25.68
N ALA A 146 4.80 -6.28 24.77
CA ALA A 146 5.77 -7.35 24.99
C ALA A 146 6.78 -7.00 26.10
N ALA A 147 7.25 -5.75 26.15
CA ALA A 147 8.14 -5.28 27.21
C ALA A 147 7.47 -5.29 28.59
N VAL A 148 6.21 -4.84 28.67
CA VAL A 148 5.42 -4.87 29.91
C VAL A 148 5.13 -6.32 30.34
N GLY A 149 4.76 -7.19 29.40
CA GLY A 149 4.55 -8.63 29.68
C GLY A 149 5.81 -9.34 30.16
N ALA A 150 6.96 -9.05 29.55
CA ALA A 150 8.26 -9.59 29.98
C ALA A 150 8.66 -9.11 31.38
N ALA A 151 8.42 -7.83 31.70
CA ALA A 151 8.69 -7.28 33.03
C ALA A 151 7.82 -7.92 34.11
N ILE A 152 6.51 -8.09 33.86
CA ILE A 152 5.59 -8.76 34.80
C ILE A 152 5.99 -10.23 34.99
N GLY A 153 6.30 -10.94 33.89
CA GLY A 153 6.72 -12.34 33.94
C GLY A 153 8.01 -12.55 34.73
N ALA A 154 9.01 -11.68 34.55
CA ALA A 154 10.27 -11.74 35.29
C ALA A 154 10.08 -11.52 36.80
N VAL A 155 9.21 -10.58 37.17
CA VAL A 155 8.92 -10.27 38.58
C VAL A 155 8.16 -11.41 39.26
N LEU A 156 7.16 -12.01 38.58
CA LEU A 156 6.44 -13.17 39.08
C LEU A 156 7.32 -14.41 39.18
N ALA A 157 8.18 -14.66 38.19
CA ALA A 157 9.11 -15.80 38.22
C ALA A 157 10.15 -15.67 39.35
N ALA A 158 10.66 -14.47 39.59
CA ALA A 158 11.59 -14.21 40.69
C ALA A 158 10.91 -14.38 42.07
N GLY A 159 9.67 -13.88 42.22
CA GLY A 159 8.90 -14.03 43.45
C GLY A 159 8.48 -15.47 43.73
N LEU A 160 7.96 -16.17 42.71
CA LEU A 160 7.52 -17.57 42.83
C LEU A 160 8.68 -18.54 43.02
N GLY A 161 9.81 -18.31 42.34
CA GLY A 161 11.02 -19.11 42.50
C GLY A 161 11.56 -19.08 43.92
N ARG A 162 11.57 -17.91 44.57
CA ARG A 162 12.00 -17.75 45.96
C ARG A 162 11.01 -18.36 46.96
N LEU A 163 9.71 -18.26 46.69
CA LEU A 163 8.67 -18.88 47.49
C LEU A 163 8.76 -20.43 47.45
N LEU A 164 9.02 -20.99 46.27
CA LEU A 164 9.20 -22.43 46.06
C LEU A 164 10.50 -22.98 46.67
N LEU A 165 11.54 -22.15 46.78
CA LEU A 165 12.82 -22.50 47.39
C LEU A 165 12.81 -22.34 48.92
N GLY A 166 11.69 -21.89 49.52
CA GLY A 166 11.55 -21.75 50.98
C GLY A 166 12.43 -20.66 51.60
N GLU A 167 12.95 -19.73 50.79
CA GLU A 167 13.78 -18.62 51.27
C GLU A 167 12.89 -17.59 51.97
N LEU A 168 12.98 -17.51 53.31
CA LEU A 168 12.35 -16.41 54.05
C LEU A 168 13.09 -15.10 53.70
N VAL A 169 12.35 -14.16 53.11
CA VAL A 169 12.78 -12.78 52.83
C VAL A 169 13.41 -12.19 54.08
N SER A 170 14.73 -11.99 54.08
CA SER A 170 15.49 -11.68 55.31
C SER A 170 16.38 -10.45 55.19
N SER A 171 16.42 -9.79 54.01
CA SER A 171 17.14 -8.52 53.85
C SER A 171 16.19 -7.31 53.62
N PRO A 172 16.57 -6.10 54.08
CA PRO A 172 15.80 -4.87 53.86
C PRO A 172 15.56 -4.55 52.37
N GLY A 173 16.49 -4.94 51.49
CA GLY A 173 16.35 -4.77 50.04
C GLY A 173 15.29 -5.69 49.43
N GLU A 174 15.10 -6.88 49.98
CA GLU A 174 14.08 -7.82 49.49
C GLU A 174 12.69 -7.50 50.04
N LEU A 175 12.60 -6.91 51.23
CA LEU A 175 11.37 -6.30 51.74
C LEU A 175 10.96 -5.07 50.89
N ALA A 176 11.93 -4.33 50.35
CA ALA A 176 11.65 -3.24 49.41
C ALA A 176 11.18 -3.74 48.03
N ILE A 177 11.67 -4.90 47.57
CA ILE A 177 11.20 -5.55 46.33
C ILE A 177 9.80 -6.16 46.53
N ALA A 178 9.56 -6.85 47.64
CA ALA A 178 8.25 -7.41 47.98
C ALA A 178 7.22 -6.32 48.32
N GLY A 179 7.64 -5.25 49.00
CA GLY A 179 6.85 -4.05 49.27
C GLY A 179 6.59 -3.23 48.00
N GLY A 180 7.54 -3.16 47.08
CA GLY A 180 7.35 -2.57 45.74
C GLY A 180 6.38 -3.38 44.89
N LEU A 181 6.44 -4.71 44.94
CA LEU A 181 5.49 -5.64 44.34
C LEU A 181 4.07 -5.50 44.94
N GLY A 182 3.98 -5.41 46.27
CA GLY A 182 2.73 -5.16 46.99
C GLY A 182 2.17 -3.76 46.75
N ALA A 183 3.02 -2.75 46.54
CA ALA A 183 2.60 -1.39 46.19
C ALA A 183 2.16 -1.30 44.72
N VAL A 184 2.80 -2.01 43.78
CA VAL A 184 2.35 -2.10 42.38
C VAL A 184 1.01 -2.83 42.28
N ALA A 185 0.80 -3.86 43.11
CA ALA A 185 -0.48 -4.58 43.19
C ALA A 185 -1.57 -3.83 43.99
N GLY A 186 -1.19 -3.10 45.05
CA GLY A 186 -2.10 -2.47 46.01
C GLY A 186 -2.37 -0.97 45.79
N ALA A 187 -1.47 -0.22 45.15
CA ALA A 187 -1.63 1.23 44.95
C ALA A 187 -2.26 1.60 43.59
N GLY A 188 -2.70 0.63 42.78
CA GLY A 188 -3.24 0.93 41.44
C GLY A 188 -2.24 1.70 40.57
N LEU A 189 -0.94 1.57 40.85
CA LEU A 189 0.15 2.34 40.23
C LEU A 189 0.74 1.64 38.99
N LEU A 190 -0.04 0.76 38.36
CA LEU A 190 0.03 0.62 36.90
C LEU A 190 -0.66 1.87 36.33
N PRO A 191 0.02 2.77 35.62
CA PRO A 191 -0.63 3.92 34.98
C PRO A 191 -1.46 3.50 33.77
N LEU A 192 -2.02 2.29 33.76
CA LEU A 192 -2.92 1.75 32.77
C LEU A 192 -3.85 0.80 33.52
N GLY A 193 -5.00 1.32 33.94
CA GLY A 193 -6.02 0.53 34.60
C GLY A 193 -6.38 -0.71 33.78
N VAL A 194 -6.86 -1.76 34.45
CA VAL A 194 -7.42 -2.99 33.84
C VAL A 194 -8.51 -2.68 32.78
N VAL A 195 -9.00 -1.43 32.74
CA VAL A 195 -9.88 -0.86 31.73
C VAL A 195 -9.21 -0.68 30.35
N GLU A 196 -7.90 -0.44 30.28
CA GLU A 196 -7.24 -0.10 29.02
C GLU A 196 -6.81 -1.31 28.18
N VAL A 197 -6.36 -2.42 28.80
CA VAL A 197 -5.99 -3.64 28.04
C VAL A 197 -7.20 -4.29 27.39
N ARG A 198 -8.36 -4.33 28.06
CA ARG A 198 -9.62 -4.81 27.45
C ARG A 198 -10.06 -3.89 26.31
N SER A 199 -9.95 -2.57 26.48
CA SER A 199 -10.26 -1.62 25.41
C SER A 199 -9.30 -1.77 24.23
N LEU A 200 -8.02 -2.04 24.47
CA LEU A 200 -6.99 -2.17 23.46
C LEU A 200 -7.20 -3.47 22.66
N VAL A 201 -7.38 -4.61 23.34
CA VAL A 201 -7.72 -5.90 22.72
C VAL A 201 -9.06 -5.83 21.98
N ALA A 202 -10.08 -5.17 22.54
CA ALA A 202 -11.36 -4.96 21.88
C ALA A 202 -11.23 -4.05 20.63
N ARG A 203 -10.43 -2.98 20.70
CA ARG A 203 -10.12 -2.09 19.58
C ARG A 203 -9.40 -2.84 18.47
N PHE A 204 -8.42 -3.69 18.79
CA PHE A 204 -7.75 -4.55 17.81
C PHE A 204 -8.69 -5.56 17.16
N GLY A 205 -9.52 -6.24 17.95
CA GLY A 205 -10.56 -7.13 17.45
C GLY A 205 -11.56 -6.40 16.56
N SER A 206 -11.99 -5.20 16.94
CA SER A 206 -12.93 -4.38 16.16
C SER A 206 -12.33 -3.89 14.83
N ALA A 207 -11.08 -3.44 14.83
CA ALA A 207 -10.42 -2.97 13.62
C ALA A 207 -10.20 -4.12 12.62
N ARG A 208 -9.76 -5.29 13.12
CA ARG A 208 -9.64 -6.49 12.28
C ARG A 208 -10.98 -6.95 11.73
N ARG A 209 -12.02 -6.97 12.56
CA ARG A 209 -13.40 -7.31 12.14
C ARG A 209 -13.90 -6.36 11.06
N ALA A 210 -13.79 -5.05 11.26
CA ALA A 210 -14.22 -4.05 10.29
C ALA A 210 -13.48 -4.17 8.94
N MET A 211 -12.18 -4.50 8.95
CA MET A 211 -11.42 -4.76 7.72
C MET A 211 -11.92 -5.99 6.98
N VAL A 212 -12.20 -7.09 7.71
CA VAL A 212 -12.69 -8.33 7.11
C VAL A 212 -14.12 -8.16 6.59
N GLU A 213 -14.99 -7.53 7.36
CA GLU A 213 -16.39 -7.25 7.00
C GLU A 213 -16.46 -6.46 5.70
N ARG A 214 -15.73 -5.35 5.63
CA ARG A 214 -15.64 -4.56 4.40
C ARG A 214 -15.04 -5.34 3.21
N ALA A 215 -14.01 -6.15 3.45
CA ALA A 215 -13.44 -6.96 2.37
C ALA A 215 -14.47 -7.97 1.84
N MET A 216 -15.29 -8.56 2.72
CA MET A 216 -16.38 -9.44 2.33
C MET A 216 -17.48 -8.70 1.56
N GLU A 217 -17.85 -7.49 1.98
CA GLU A 217 -18.82 -6.64 1.24
C GLU A 217 -18.32 -6.31 -0.18
N LEU A 218 -17.07 -5.86 -0.32
CA LEU A 218 -16.45 -5.56 -1.62
C LEU A 218 -16.33 -6.80 -2.51
N LEU A 219 -15.93 -7.93 -1.94
CA LEU A 219 -15.83 -9.18 -2.68
C LEU A 219 -17.21 -9.69 -3.09
N GLY A 220 -18.23 -9.49 -2.25
CA GLY A 220 -19.60 -9.87 -2.56
C GLY A 220 -20.22 -9.02 -3.67
N SER A 221 -20.03 -7.69 -3.64
CA SER A 221 -20.49 -6.84 -4.74
C SER A 221 -19.84 -7.19 -6.08
N PHE A 222 -18.69 -7.89 -6.06
CA PHE A 222 -17.98 -8.38 -7.24
C PHE A 222 -18.25 -9.88 -7.53
N GLY A 223 -19.22 -10.50 -6.86
CA GLY A 223 -19.64 -11.89 -7.09
C GLY A 223 -18.63 -12.94 -6.64
N LEU A 224 -17.82 -12.63 -5.63
CA LEU A 224 -16.75 -13.49 -5.11
C LEU A 224 -17.04 -14.05 -3.70
N GLU A 225 -18.29 -14.02 -3.21
CA GLU A 225 -18.62 -14.53 -1.86
C GLU A 225 -18.26 -16.00 -1.70
N HIS A 226 -18.43 -16.80 -2.75
CA HIS A 226 -18.14 -18.22 -2.75
C HIS A 226 -16.63 -18.52 -2.92
N ARG A 227 -15.81 -17.50 -3.18
CA ARG A 227 -14.36 -17.63 -3.45
C ARG A 227 -13.46 -17.17 -2.32
N LEU A 228 -13.98 -16.66 -1.20
CA LEU A 228 -13.21 -16.01 -0.13
C LEU A 228 -11.96 -16.79 0.34
N ARG A 229 -12.04 -18.12 0.42
CA ARG A 229 -10.95 -18.99 0.91
C ARG A 229 -10.06 -19.59 -0.19
N HIS A 230 -10.40 -19.39 -1.46
CA HIS A 230 -9.62 -19.91 -2.58
C HIS A 230 -8.32 -19.12 -2.74
N ARG A 231 -7.31 -19.76 -3.30
CA ARG A 231 -6.01 -19.20 -3.68
C ARG A 231 -6.06 -18.69 -5.13
N PRO A 232 -5.19 -17.74 -5.53
CA PRO A 232 -5.17 -17.19 -6.89
C PRO A 232 -5.05 -18.23 -8.02
N ARG A 233 -4.40 -19.37 -7.74
CA ARG A 233 -4.24 -20.48 -8.69
C ARG A 233 -5.54 -21.22 -8.99
N GLU A 234 -6.54 -21.10 -8.12
CA GLU A 234 -7.84 -21.75 -8.22
C GLU A 234 -8.91 -20.85 -8.87
N LEU A 235 -8.51 -19.66 -9.32
CA LEU A 235 -9.39 -18.65 -9.91
C LEU A 235 -9.20 -18.55 -11.43
N SER A 236 -10.24 -18.13 -12.13
CA SER A 236 -10.14 -17.63 -13.52
C SER A 236 -9.39 -16.30 -13.59
N GLY A 237 -9.00 -15.87 -14.80
CA GLY A 237 -8.39 -14.54 -15.02
C GLY A 237 -9.30 -13.41 -14.57
N GLY A 238 -10.59 -13.47 -14.92
CA GLY A 238 -11.60 -12.49 -14.51
C GLY A 238 -11.78 -12.42 -12.99
N GLU A 239 -11.88 -13.58 -12.32
CA GLU A 239 -11.96 -13.62 -10.86
C GLU A 239 -10.71 -13.02 -10.21
N ARG A 240 -9.50 -13.33 -10.70
CA ARG A 240 -8.27 -12.70 -10.20
C ARG A 240 -8.28 -11.18 -10.37
N GLN A 241 -8.78 -10.68 -11.50
CA GLN A 241 -8.89 -9.25 -11.75
C GLN A 241 -9.88 -8.60 -10.78
N ARG A 242 -11.05 -9.21 -10.55
CA ARG A 242 -12.02 -8.72 -9.56
C ARG A 242 -11.42 -8.67 -8.16
N VAL A 243 -10.64 -9.67 -7.76
CA VAL A 243 -9.91 -9.63 -6.47
C VAL A 243 -8.88 -8.49 -6.44
N ALA A 244 -8.14 -8.27 -7.52
CA ALA A 244 -7.17 -7.19 -7.60
C ALA A 244 -7.83 -5.80 -7.50
N ILE A 245 -9.00 -5.62 -8.12
CA ILE A 245 -9.80 -4.40 -8.02
C ILE A 245 -10.37 -4.24 -6.61
N ALA A 246 -10.94 -5.29 -6.02
CA ALA A 246 -11.46 -5.24 -4.64
C ALA A 246 -10.36 -4.83 -3.65
N ARG A 247 -9.16 -5.40 -3.81
CA ARG A 247 -7.96 -5.01 -3.05
C ARG A 247 -7.62 -3.53 -3.26
N ALA A 248 -7.60 -3.05 -4.50
CA ALA A 248 -7.29 -1.64 -4.80
C ALA A 248 -8.29 -0.67 -4.14
N LEU A 249 -9.56 -1.06 -3.99
CA LEU A 249 -10.62 -0.26 -3.41
C LEU A 249 -10.74 -0.41 -1.87
N MET A 250 -9.96 -1.30 -1.26
CA MET A 250 -10.06 -1.66 0.16
C MET A 250 -9.93 -0.48 1.12
N ASN A 251 -9.25 0.59 0.73
CA ASN A 251 -9.02 1.77 1.59
C ASN A 251 -9.84 3.01 1.19
N HIS A 252 -10.85 2.89 0.31
CA HIS A 252 -11.60 4.02 -0.27
C HIS A 252 -10.65 5.05 -0.91
N PRO A 253 -9.84 4.63 -1.90
CA PRO A 253 -8.96 5.56 -2.57
C PRO A 253 -9.77 6.65 -3.28
N ARG A 254 -9.20 7.85 -3.38
CA ARG A 254 -9.77 8.92 -4.21
C ARG A 254 -9.53 8.68 -5.70
N VAL A 255 -8.42 8.03 -6.02
CA VAL A 255 -8.02 7.71 -7.38
C VAL A 255 -7.66 6.24 -7.55
N LEU A 256 -8.19 5.62 -8.59
CA LEU A 256 -7.80 4.30 -9.07
C LEU A 256 -6.91 4.45 -10.29
N LEU A 257 -5.69 3.93 -10.21
CA LEU A 257 -4.73 3.86 -11.30
C LEU A 257 -4.71 2.44 -11.85
N ALA A 258 -5.10 2.28 -13.11
CA ALA A 258 -5.29 0.98 -13.74
C ALA A 258 -4.38 0.84 -14.98
N ASP A 259 -3.40 -0.06 -14.91
CA ASP A 259 -2.50 -0.36 -16.03
C ASP A 259 -3.02 -1.57 -16.80
N GLU A 260 -3.66 -1.34 -17.95
CA GLU A 260 -4.27 -2.34 -18.83
C GLU A 260 -5.11 -3.40 -18.06
N PRO A 261 -6.12 -3.00 -17.28
CA PRO A 261 -6.84 -3.90 -16.37
C PRO A 261 -7.58 -5.05 -17.07
N THR A 262 -7.80 -4.98 -18.37
CA THR A 262 -8.47 -6.00 -19.18
C THR A 262 -7.57 -6.68 -20.19
N GLY A 263 -6.28 -6.29 -20.31
CA GLY A 263 -5.40 -6.71 -21.40
C GLY A 263 -5.10 -8.23 -21.48
N ASN A 264 -5.38 -8.97 -20.40
CA ASN A 264 -5.18 -10.43 -20.32
C ASN A 264 -6.50 -11.22 -20.21
N LEU A 265 -7.64 -10.58 -20.51
CA LEU A 265 -8.97 -11.16 -20.38
C LEU A 265 -9.63 -11.31 -21.74
N ASP A 266 -10.57 -12.26 -21.87
CA ASP A 266 -11.45 -12.32 -23.04
C ASP A 266 -12.40 -11.10 -23.06
N ALA A 267 -12.94 -10.78 -24.23
CA ALA A 267 -13.76 -9.59 -24.43
C ALA A 267 -15.00 -9.53 -23.50
N ARG A 268 -15.66 -10.67 -23.23
CA ARG A 268 -16.84 -10.70 -22.34
C ARG A 268 -16.43 -10.41 -20.90
N THR A 269 -15.43 -11.13 -20.39
CA THR A 269 -14.92 -10.88 -19.04
C THR A 269 -14.36 -9.47 -18.88
N GLY A 270 -13.69 -8.95 -19.92
CA GLY A 270 -13.21 -7.56 -19.96
C GLY A 270 -14.35 -6.54 -19.83
N GLN A 271 -15.47 -6.76 -20.53
CA GLN A 271 -16.70 -5.95 -20.39
C GLN A 271 -17.15 -5.88 -18.93
N GLU A 272 -17.30 -7.04 -18.29
CA GLU A 272 -17.81 -7.15 -16.92
C GLU A 272 -16.92 -6.37 -15.94
N ILE A 273 -15.60 -6.46 -16.10
CA ILE A 273 -14.64 -5.68 -15.30
C ILE A 273 -14.83 -4.18 -15.49
N LEU A 274 -14.98 -3.73 -16.73
CA LEU A 274 -15.16 -2.31 -17.02
C LEU A 274 -16.51 -1.78 -16.53
N ASP A 275 -17.55 -2.61 -16.51
CA ASP A 275 -18.85 -2.26 -15.95
C ASP A 275 -18.78 -2.09 -14.42
N LEU A 276 -18.01 -2.94 -13.73
CA LEU A 276 -17.71 -2.75 -12.30
C LEU A 276 -16.96 -1.44 -12.03
N LEU A 277 -15.98 -1.11 -12.86
CA LEU A 277 -15.24 0.16 -12.74
C LEU A 277 -16.13 1.36 -13.03
N ALA A 278 -17.03 1.27 -14.01
CA ALA A 278 -18.01 2.31 -14.30
C ALA A 278 -18.97 2.55 -13.15
N GLU A 279 -19.41 1.49 -12.46
CA GLU A 279 -20.22 1.63 -11.26
C GLU A 279 -19.48 2.35 -10.12
N GLN A 280 -18.21 2.00 -9.89
CA GLN A 280 -17.40 2.69 -8.88
C GLN A 280 -17.14 4.16 -9.24
N HIS A 281 -16.93 4.45 -10.52
CA HIS A 281 -16.79 5.81 -11.03
C HIS A 281 -18.06 6.65 -10.83
N ARG A 282 -19.25 6.09 -11.10
CA ARG A 282 -20.54 6.74 -10.79
C ARG A 282 -20.70 7.08 -9.31
N GLN A 283 -20.03 6.34 -8.43
CA GLN A 283 -19.98 6.60 -6.98
C GLN A 283 -18.93 7.66 -6.58
N GLY A 284 -18.29 8.32 -7.55
CA GLY A 284 -17.34 9.42 -7.35
C GLY A 284 -15.87 9.02 -7.38
N LEU A 285 -15.54 7.79 -7.78
CA LEU A 285 -14.14 7.36 -7.93
C LEU A 285 -13.49 8.02 -9.15
N THR A 286 -12.36 8.69 -8.95
CA THR A 286 -11.50 9.15 -10.05
C THR A 286 -10.77 7.94 -10.65
N ILE A 287 -10.75 7.79 -11.97
CA ILE A 287 -10.07 6.67 -12.64
C ILE A 287 -9.05 7.21 -13.64
N VAL A 288 -7.81 6.74 -13.54
CA VAL A 288 -6.80 6.92 -14.59
C VAL A 288 -6.44 5.56 -15.11
N MET A 289 -6.83 5.28 -16.35
CA MET A 289 -6.61 3.99 -16.98
C MET A 289 -5.63 4.12 -18.13
N VAL A 290 -4.65 3.24 -18.20
CA VAL A 290 -3.85 3.02 -19.40
C VAL A 290 -4.49 1.89 -20.19
N THR A 291 -4.67 2.10 -21.49
CA THR A 291 -5.15 1.05 -22.41
C THR A 291 -4.62 1.30 -23.82
N HIS A 292 -4.51 0.24 -24.60
CA HIS A 292 -4.29 0.33 -26.05
C HIS A 292 -5.58 0.05 -26.84
N ASP A 293 -6.66 -0.35 -26.18
CA ASP A 293 -7.95 -0.68 -26.79
C ASP A 293 -8.86 0.56 -26.86
N PRO A 294 -9.21 1.03 -28.08
CA PRO A 294 -10.10 2.17 -28.28
C PRO A 294 -11.50 1.96 -27.68
N VAL A 295 -12.01 0.73 -27.66
CA VAL A 295 -13.34 0.41 -27.13
C VAL A 295 -13.35 0.61 -25.60
N VAL A 296 -12.26 0.23 -24.94
CA VAL A 296 -12.08 0.47 -23.51
C VAL A 296 -11.93 1.96 -23.22
N ALA A 297 -11.15 2.67 -24.05
CA ALA A 297 -10.93 4.10 -23.90
C ALA A 297 -12.21 4.93 -24.11
N ALA A 298 -13.12 4.48 -24.96
CA ALA A 298 -14.40 5.15 -25.22
C ALA A 298 -15.32 5.24 -24.00
N ARG A 299 -15.05 4.49 -22.92
CA ARG A 299 -15.77 4.63 -21.64
C ARG A 299 -15.30 5.80 -20.77
N ALA A 300 -14.12 6.34 -21.03
CA ALA A 300 -13.59 7.44 -20.24
C ALA A 300 -14.22 8.78 -20.66
N ASP A 301 -14.36 9.69 -19.70
CA ASP A 301 -14.82 11.07 -19.95
C ASP A 301 -13.87 11.82 -20.89
N ARG A 302 -12.57 11.49 -20.80
CA ARG A 302 -11.53 12.12 -21.61
C ARG A 302 -10.46 11.11 -22.03
N GLN A 303 -10.06 11.22 -23.29
CA GLN A 303 -8.99 10.42 -23.87
C GLN A 303 -7.73 11.25 -24.02
N VAL A 304 -6.63 10.73 -23.49
CA VAL A 304 -5.32 11.39 -23.52
C VAL A 304 -4.37 10.53 -24.34
N HIS A 305 -3.79 11.09 -25.39
CA HIS A 305 -2.88 10.36 -26.26
C HIS A 305 -1.43 10.63 -25.88
N LEU A 306 -0.68 9.55 -25.66
CA LEU A 306 0.75 9.56 -25.37
C LEU A 306 1.53 8.98 -26.55
N ARG A 307 2.38 9.81 -27.16
CA ARG A 307 3.23 9.46 -28.29
C ARG A 307 4.67 9.87 -28.00
N ASP A 308 5.59 8.92 -28.12
CA ASP A 308 7.03 9.14 -27.92
C ASP A 308 7.32 9.90 -26.61
N GLY A 309 6.68 9.50 -25.51
CA GLY A 309 6.83 10.11 -24.19
C GLY A 309 6.23 11.49 -24.01
N ARG A 310 5.47 12.01 -24.99
CA ARG A 310 4.78 13.30 -24.95
C ARG A 310 3.27 13.11 -24.94
N VAL A 311 2.58 13.92 -24.15
CA VAL A 311 1.11 14.03 -24.24
C VAL A 311 0.81 14.95 -25.42
N ILE A 312 0.05 14.46 -26.40
CA ILE A 312 -0.17 15.13 -27.70
C ILE A 312 -1.59 15.64 -27.89
N ASP A 313 -2.59 14.99 -27.28
CA ASP A 313 -4.00 15.34 -27.46
C ASP A 313 -4.79 15.03 -26.18
N GLU A 314 -5.69 15.93 -25.83
CA GLU A 314 -6.64 15.81 -24.71
C GLU A 314 -8.06 15.92 -25.28
N GLY A 315 -8.44 14.95 -26.12
CA GLY A 315 -9.77 14.89 -26.72
C GLY A 315 -10.82 14.67 -25.64
N LEU A 316 -11.74 15.63 -25.48
CA LEU A 316 -13.01 15.40 -24.80
C LEU A 316 -13.72 14.27 -25.54
N ALA A 317 -14.15 13.21 -24.85
CA ALA A 317 -14.95 12.18 -25.50
C ALA A 317 -16.24 12.84 -25.99
N ASP A 318 -16.47 12.87 -27.30
CA ASP A 318 -17.69 13.39 -27.92
C ASP A 318 -18.90 12.70 -27.27
N GLN A 319 -19.72 13.49 -26.58
CA GLN A 319 -21.05 13.06 -26.14
C GLN A 319 -21.93 12.96 -27.39
N ALA A 320 -22.14 11.74 -27.87
CA ALA A 320 -23.14 11.39 -28.88
C ALA A 320 -24.41 10.83 -28.21
#